data_AF-A0A259E2R7-F1
#
_entry.id   AF-A0A259E2R7-F1
#
_cell.length_a   1.000
_cell.length_b   1.000
_cell.length_c   1.000
_cell.angle_alpha   90.00
_cell.angle_beta   90.00
_cell.angle_gamma   90.00
#
_symmetry.space_group_name_H-M   'P 1'
#
loop_
_entity.id
_entity.type
_entity.pdbx_description
1 polymer ?
#
loop_
_entity_poly.entity_id
_entity_poly.type
_entity_poly.pdbx_seq_one_letter_code
_entity_poly.pdbx_strand_id
1 'polypeptide(L)'
;MLDHDGTIITHTTVINEYLEDAFPDAQPADAPLRPRDPVGAARMRYWNKFIDEHVMNYVSMHGWHRMVGVIARNIESGDFEKLLETIPLPDQRKKWATARSGFSEADLVNATAKIEYALDKIEKQLGETKWLAGGTYTLADINFYAHCGAMVERMFPEMEVAKRAPRLCEWRDRVAARPAVAEALKSEDRTAPGLRVWSGEVR
;
A
#
# COMPACT_ATOMS: atom_id res chain seq x y z
N MET A 1 8.35 9.63 5.94
CA MET A 1 8.93 10.98 5.84
C MET A 1 10.36 10.82 5.42
N LEU A 2 10.85 11.68 4.51
CA LEU A 2 12.25 11.75 4.09
C LEU A 2 12.81 13.10 4.56
N ASP A 3 14.00 13.08 5.15
CA ASP A 3 14.81 14.28 5.41
C ASP A 3 16.01 14.22 4.44
N HIS A 4 16.11 15.24 3.57
CA HIS A 4 17.25 15.41 2.67
C HIS A 4 17.80 16.83 2.86
N ASP A 5 18.96 16.93 3.51
CA ASP A 5 19.65 18.18 3.84
C ASP A 5 18.77 19.20 4.59
N GLY A 6 17.99 18.73 5.55
CA GLY A 6 17.08 19.57 6.35
C GLY A 6 15.76 19.90 5.65
N THR A 7 15.57 19.44 4.41
CA THR A 7 14.30 19.54 3.69
C THR A 7 13.45 18.30 3.95
N ILE A 8 12.27 18.51 4.51
CA ILE A 8 11.33 17.43 4.82
C ILE A 8 10.37 17.20 3.64
N ILE A 9 10.44 16.00 3.07
CA ILE A 9 9.52 15.52 2.04
C ILE A 9 8.55 14.49 2.65
N THR A 10 7.27 14.63 2.35
CA THR A 10 6.19 13.77 2.87
C THR A 10 5.38 13.18 1.72
N HIS A 11 4.54 12.19 2.04
CA HIS A 11 3.78 11.35 1.10
C HIS A 11 4.66 10.39 0.29
N THR A 12 4.32 9.12 0.29
CA THR A 12 5.13 8.03 -0.28
C THR A 12 5.38 8.21 -1.78
N THR A 13 4.35 8.50 -2.57
CA THR A 13 4.48 8.72 -4.02
C THR A 13 5.22 10.01 -4.37
N VAL A 14 5.11 11.05 -3.54
CA VAL A 14 5.88 12.30 -3.70
C VAL A 14 7.35 12.08 -3.37
N ILE A 15 7.66 11.36 -2.28
CA ILE A 15 9.04 10.97 -1.94
C ILE A 15 9.66 10.16 -3.09
N ASN A 16 8.92 9.19 -3.65
CA ASN A 16 9.40 8.36 -4.75
C ASN A 16 9.73 9.18 -6.01
N GLU A 17 8.86 10.11 -6.41
CA GLU A 17 9.14 11.01 -7.56
C GLU A 17 10.25 12.01 -7.25
N TYR A 18 10.35 12.50 -6.01
CA TYR A 18 11.44 13.38 -5.57
C TYR A 18 12.81 12.71 -5.72
N LEU A 19 12.92 11.43 -5.36
CA LEU A 19 14.18 10.69 -5.51
C LEU A 19 14.59 10.55 -6.99
N GLU A 20 13.64 10.42 -7.91
CA GLU A 20 13.91 10.43 -9.36
C GLU A 20 14.38 11.80 -9.89
N ASP A 21 13.99 12.89 -9.23
CA ASP A 21 14.42 14.26 -9.57
C ASP A 21 15.78 14.59 -8.93
N ALA A 22 15.99 14.20 -7.68
CA ALA A 22 17.19 14.50 -6.91
C ALA A 22 18.39 13.60 -7.28
N PHE A 23 18.14 12.36 -7.71
CA PHE A 23 19.16 11.37 -8.05
C PHE A 23 18.93 10.72 -9.42
N PRO A 24 18.91 11.50 -10.52
CA PRO A 24 18.57 11.00 -11.85
C PRO A 24 19.55 9.95 -12.41
N ASP A 25 20.77 9.91 -11.86
CA ASP A 25 21.83 8.97 -12.26
C ASP A 25 21.87 7.71 -11.37
N ALA A 26 21.16 7.69 -10.24
CA ALA A 26 21.11 6.57 -9.30
C ALA A 26 19.98 5.59 -9.66
N GLN A 27 20.07 5.01 -10.86
CA GLN A 27 19.02 4.15 -11.42
C GLN A 27 19.41 2.66 -11.41
N PRO A 28 18.43 1.74 -11.32
CA PRO A 28 18.68 0.32 -11.54
C PRO A 28 19.30 0.08 -12.92
N ALA A 29 20.15 -0.96 -13.01
CA ALA A 29 20.82 -1.31 -14.26
C ALA A 29 19.85 -1.78 -15.37
N ASP A 30 18.66 -2.28 -15.01
CA ASP A 30 17.67 -2.79 -15.97
C ASP A 30 16.83 -1.68 -16.63
N ALA A 31 16.35 -0.70 -15.86
CA ALA A 31 15.58 0.43 -16.37
C ALA A 31 15.43 1.53 -15.30
N PRO A 32 15.17 2.79 -15.70
CA PRO A 32 14.82 3.82 -14.74
C PRO A 32 13.47 3.53 -14.07
N LEU A 33 13.33 3.89 -12.79
CA LEU A 33 12.10 3.64 -12.04
C LEU A 33 10.94 4.54 -12.48
N ARG A 34 11.25 5.69 -13.07
CA ARG A 34 10.32 6.50 -13.85
C ARG A 34 10.70 6.45 -15.33
N PRO A 35 9.81 5.95 -16.22
CA PRO A 35 10.08 5.97 -17.65
C PRO A 35 10.39 7.39 -18.15
N ARG A 36 11.39 7.52 -19.01
CA ARG A 36 11.83 8.82 -19.55
C ARG A 36 10.95 9.32 -20.70
N ASP A 37 10.23 8.42 -21.37
CA ASP A 37 9.24 8.82 -22.38
C ASP A 37 7.95 9.34 -21.70
N PRO A 38 7.33 10.42 -22.22
CA PRO A 38 6.15 11.00 -21.58
C PRO A 38 4.97 10.04 -21.43
N VAL A 39 4.81 9.09 -22.36
CA VAL A 39 3.68 8.15 -22.36
C VAL A 39 3.86 7.07 -21.29
N GLY A 40 5.08 6.57 -21.11
CA GLY A 40 5.46 5.67 -20.02
C GLY A 40 5.32 6.35 -18.66
N ALA A 41 5.80 7.58 -18.52
CA ALA A 41 5.66 8.36 -17.28
C ALA A 41 4.18 8.59 -16.93
N ALA A 42 3.34 8.93 -17.92
CA ALA A 42 1.90 9.09 -17.72
C ALA A 42 1.22 7.78 -17.26
N ARG A 43 1.59 6.64 -17.85
CA ARG A 43 1.08 5.32 -17.43
C ARG A 43 1.48 4.96 -15.99
N MET A 44 2.74 5.19 -15.62
CA MET A 44 3.21 4.99 -14.25
C MET A 44 2.43 5.86 -13.26
N ARG A 45 2.26 7.15 -13.55
CA ARG A 45 1.51 8.10 -12.69
C ARG A 45 0.03 7.75 -12.59
N TYR A 46 -0.57 7.27 -13.67
CA TYR A 46 -1.94 6.77 -13.64
C TYR A 46 -2.09 5.62 -12.64
N TRP A 47 -1.19 4.64 -12.68
CA TRP A 47 -1.24 3.53 -11.74
C TRP A 47 -0.98 3.97 -10.30
N ASN A 48 0.00 4.85 -10.06
CA ASN A 48 0.20 5.45 -8.73
C ASN A 48 -1.06 6.13 -8.21
N LYS A 49 -1.71 6.96 -9.05
CA LYS A 49 -2.96 7.63 -8.68
C LYS A 49 -4.07 6.62 -8.37
N PHE A 50 -4.20 5.57 -9.17
CA PHE A 50 -5.17 4.51 -8.92
C PHE A 50 -4.89 3.79 -7.58
N ILE A 51 -3.63 3.50 -7.27
CA ILE A 51 -3.25 2.85 -6.02
C ILE A 51 -3.56 3.76 -4.83
N ASP A 52 -3.14 5.01 -4.88
CA ASP A 52 -3.28 5.97 -3.79
C ASP A 52 -4.76 6.30 -3.50
N GLU A 53 -5.58 6.46 -4.55
CA GLU A 53 -6.96 6.91 -4.42
C GLU A 53 -7.99 5.78 -4.35
N HIS A 54 -7.69 4.61 -4.90
CA HIS A 54 -8.60 3.48 -4.88
C HIS A 54 -8.10 2.41 -3.91
N VAL A 55 -6.95 1.80 -4.20
CA VAL A 55 -6.48 0.63 -3.44
C VAL A 55 -6.23 0.96 -1.96
N MET A 56 -5.41 1.98 -1.68
CA MET A 56 -5.02 2.33 -0.32
C MET A 56 -6.23 2.67 0.57
N ASN A 57 -7.22 3.37 0.01
CA ASN A 57 -8.40 3.77 0.76
C ASN A 57 -9.20 2.58 1.29
N TYR A 58 -9.36 1.52 0.48
CA TYR A 58 -10.14 0.35 0.87
C TYR A 58 -9.31 -0.71 1.62
N VAL A 59 -8.01 -0.85 1.31
CA VAL A 59 -7.10 -1.68 2.12
C VAL A 59 -7.01 -1.12 3.54
N SER A 60 -6.87 0.20 3.66
CA SER A 60 -6.86 0.87 4.95
C SER A 60 -8.17 0.62 5.71
N MET A 61 -9.33 0.71 5.07
CA MET A 61 -10.63 0.45 5.71
C MET A 61 -10.71 -0.96 6.31
N HIS A 62 -10.29 -1.99 5.56
CA HIS A 62 -10.23 -3.38 6.05
C HIS A 62 -9.21 -3.56 7.18
N GLY A 63 -8.05 -2.91 7.06
CA GLY A 63 -7.04 -2.81 8.11
C GLY A 63 -7.64 -2.26 9.41
N TRP A 64 -8.28 -1.10 9.32
CA TRP A 64 -8.93 -0.44 10.44
C TRP A 64 -10.05 -1.29 11.03
N HIS A 65 -10.96 -1.86 10.22
CA HIS A 65 -12.06 -2.68 10.73
C HIS A 65 -11.56 -3.83 11.62
N ARG A 66 -10.52 -4.54 11.18
CA ARG A 66 -9.91 -5.63 11.94
C ARG A 66 -9.10 -5.14 13.16
N MET A 67 -8.53 -3.92 13.10
CA MET A 67 -7.87 -3.27 14.23
C MET A 67 -8.83 -2.66 15.26
N VAL A 68 -10.07 -2.34 14.90
CA VAL A 68 -11.06 -1.75 15.83
C VAL A 68 -11.24 -2.63 17.06
N GLY A 69 -11.14 -3.97 16.94
CA GLY A 69 -11.17 -4.86 18.11
C GLY A 69 -9.96 -4.70 19.04
N VAL A 70 -8.77 -4.43 18.52
CA VAL A 70 -7.54 -4.17 19.31
C VAL A 70 -7.59 -2.78 19.94
N ILE A 71 -8.03 -1.79 19.17
CA ILE A 71 -8.17 -0.40 19.62
C ILE A 71 -9.30 -0.30 20.65
N ALA A 72 -10.42 -0.98 20.45
CA ALA A 72 -11.55 -1.01 21.37
C ALA A 72 -11.20 -1.59 22.73
N ARG A 73 -10.29 -2.58 22.79
CA ARG A 73 -9.73 -3.07 24.06
C ARG A 73 -8.90 -2.01 24.80
N ASN A 74 -8.32 -1.05 24.09
CA ASN A 74 -7.61 0.10 24.68
C ASN A 74 -8.51 1.34 24.86
N ILE A 75 -9.79 1.28 24.49
CA ILE A 75 -10.75 2.37 24.76
C ILE A 75 -11.08 2.44 26.26
N GLU A 76 -11.08 1.31 26.97
CA GLU A 76 -11.36 1.28 28.41
C GLU A 76 -10.31 2.05 29.24
N SER A 77 -9.08 2.26 28.73
CA SER A 77 -8.04 3.02 29.41
C SER A 77 -8.07 4.54 29.15
N GLY A 78 -8.93 5.03 28.24
CA GLY A 78 -9.00 6.45 27.86
C GLY A 78 -7.83 6.95 26.99
N ASP A 79 -6.99 6.03 26.50
CA ASP A 79 -5.82 6.36 25.68
C ASP A 79 -6.21 6.68 24.22
N PHE A 80 -7.36 6.20 23.77
CA PHE A 80 -7.86 6.45 22.41
C PHE A 80 -8.27 7.91 22.20
N GLU A 81 -8.93 8.53 23.19
CA GLU A 81 -9.30 9.94 23.16
C GLU A 81 -8.06 10.85 23.08
N LYS A 82 -7.03 10.57 23.89
CA LYS A 82 -5.76 11.31 23.84
C LYS A 82 -5.09 11.16 22.47
N LEU A 83 -5.12 9.97 21.87
CA LEU A 83 -4.60 9.76 20.52
C LEU A 83 -5.36 10.59 19.48
N LEU A 84 -6.69 10.64 19.52
CA LEU A 84 -7.50 11.45 18.60
C LEU A 84 -7.17 12.95 18.69
N GLU A 85 -6.88 13.46 19.90
CA GLU A 85 -6.50 14.86 20.12
C GLU A 85 -5.17 15.21 19.43
N THR A 86 -4.23 14.26 19.36
CA THR A 86 -2.94 14.47 18.66
C THR A 86 -3.04 14.52 17.14
N ILE A 87 -4.16 14.07 16.55
CA ILE A 87 -4.33 14.04 15.09
C ILE A 87 -4.65 15.47 14.61
N PRO A 88 -3.78 16.09 13.81
CA PRO A 88 -3.95 17.49 13.41
C PRO A 88 -5.04 17.69 12.35
N LEU A 89 -5.31 16.68 11.52
CA LEU A 89 -6.26 16.76 10.41
C LEU A 89 -7.70 16.46 10.87
N PRO A 90 -8.65 17.41 10.76
CA PRO A 90 -10.02 17.21 11.24
C PRO A 90 -10.74 16.03 10.59
N ASP A 91 -10.58 15.84 9.28
CA ASP A 91 -11.22 14.75 8.56
C ASP A 91 -10.66 13.38 8.96
N GLN A 92 -9.36 13.30 9.23
CA GLN A 92 -8.76 12.09 9.78
C GLN A 92 -9.26 11.83 11.20
N ARG A 93 -9.32 12.86 12.06
CA ARG A 93 -9.89 12.71 13.41
C ARG A 93 -11.33 12.21 13.35
N LYS A 94 -12.15 12.75 12.45
CA LYS A 94 -13.54 12.30 12.23
C LYS A 94 -13.58 10.85 11.75
N LYS A 95 -12.77 10.49 10.76
CA LYS A 95 -12.64 9.11 10.25
C LYS A 95 -12.27 8.14 11.38
N TRP A 96 -11.32 8.51 12.24
CA TRP A 96 -10.87 7.68 13.35
C TRP A 96 -11.91 7.60 14.48
N ALA A 97 -12.61 8.70 14.77
CA ALA A 97 -13.74 8.70 15.70
C ALA A 97 -14.92 7.86 15.20
N THR A 98 -15.17 7.80 13.89
CA THR A 98 -16.17 6.90 13.31
C THR A 98 -15.69 5.45 13.32
N ALA A 99 -14.41 5.19 13.06
CA ALA A 99 -13.82 3.86 13.18
C ALA A 99 -14.02 3.27 14.59
N ARG A 100 -14.05 4.10 15.65
CA ARG A 100 -14.45 3.69 17.02
C ARG A 100 -15.78 2.92 17.06
N SER A 101 -16.74 3.32 16.22
CA SER A 101 -18.08 2.72 16.14
C SER A 101 -18.11 1.48 15.24
N GLY A 102 -16.97 1.09 14.67
CA GLY A 102 -16.88 0.10 13.61
C GLY A 102 -17.31 0.64 12.25
N PHE A 103 -17.07 -0.14 11.20
CA PHE A 103 -17.66 0.07 9.88
C PHE A 103 -18.96 -0.74 9.81
N SER A 104 -19.99 -0.22 9.14
CA SER A 104 -21.20 -1.01 8.92
C SER A 104 -20.91 -2.19 7.99
N GLU A 105 -21.73 -3.24 8.06
CA GLU A 105 -21.63 -4.37 7.13
C GLU A 105 -21.73 -3.89 5.66
N ALA A 106 -22.59 -2.91 5.38
CA ALA A 106 -22.72 -2.30 4.06
C ALA A 106 -21.41 -1.60 3.60
N ASP A 107 -20.72 -0.91 4.51
CA ASP A 107 -19.44 -0.27 4.21
C ASP A 107 -18.37 -1.31 3.87
N LEU A 108 -18.34 -2.42 4.61
CA LEU A 108 -17.39 -3.51 4.40
C LEU A 108 -17.68 -4.23 3.08
N VAL A 109 -18.94 -4.52 2.76
CA VAL A 109 -19.33 -5.11 1.47
C VAL A 109 -18.89 -4.20 0.32
N ASN A 110 -19.12 -2.90 0.43
CA ASN A 110 -18.66 -1.94 -0.57
C ASN A 110 -17.12 -1.90 -0.66
N ALA A 111 -16.40 -1.87 0.46
CA ALA A 111 -14.94 -1.89 0.47
C ALA A 111 -14.37 -3.18 -0.16
N THR A 112 -14.96 -4.33 0.16
CA THR A 112 -14.63 -5.63 -0.44
C THR A 112 -14.82 -5.57 -1.96
N ALA A 113 -15.97 -5.13 -2.45
CA ALA A 113 -16.23 -5.01 -3.88
C ALA A 113 -15.22 -4.08 -4.60
N LYS A 114 -14.71 -3.05 -3.91
CA LYS A 114 -13.69 -2.15 -4.47
C LYS A 114 -12.31 -2.81 -4.52
N ILE A 115 -11.96 -3.64 -3.54
CA ILE A 115 -10.72 -4.44 -3.59
C ILE A 115 -10.82 -5.47 -4.70
N GLU A 116 -11.94 -6.18 -4.82
CA GLU A 116 -12.19 -7.14 -5.90
C GLU A 116 -12.01 -6.51 -7.28
N TYR A 117 -12.61 -5.33 -7.50
CA TYR A 117 -12.39 -4.56 -8.73
C TYR A 117 -10.92 -4.25 -8.99
N ALA A 118 -10.16 -3.88 -7.95
CA ALA A 118 -8.75 -3.58 -8.09
C ALA A 118 -7.93 -4.83 -8.46
N LEU A 119 -8.21 -5.97 -7.84
CA LEU A 119 -7.57 -7.25 -8.16
C LEU A 119 -7.84 -7.63 -9.62
N ASP A 120 -9.09 -7.57 -10.07
CA ASP A 120 -9.46 -7.92 -11.45
C ASP A 120 -8.81 -6.97 -12.47
N LYS A 121 -8.76 -5.67 -12.15
CA LYS A 121 -8.11 -4.67 -13.01
C LYS A 121 -6.61 -4.91 -13.14
N ILE A 122 -5.94 -5.24 -12.04
CA ILE A 122 -4.50 -5.50 -12.00
C ILE A 122 -4.17 -6.83 -12.68
N GLU A 123 -4.94 -7.88 -12.40
CA GLU A 123 -4.82 -9.18 -13.07
C GLU A 123 -4.92 -9.04 -14.59
N LYS A 124 -5.91 -8.27 -15.07
CA LYS A 124 -6.04 -7.96 -16.50
C LYS A 124 -4.81 -7.24 -17.05
N GLN A 125 -4.33 -6.20 -16.36
CA GLN A 125 -3.14 -5.44 -16.79
C GLN A 125 -1.89 -6.34 -16.89
N LEU A 126 -1.70 -7.22 -15.92
CA LEU A 126 -0.57 -8.15 -15.87
C LEU A 126 -0.70 -9.28 -16.92
N GLY A 127 -1.89 -9.47 -17.49
CA GLY A 127 -2.09 -10.29 -18.69
C GLY A 127 -1.63 -9.60 -19.98
N GLU A 128 -1.59 -8.27 -20.01
CA GLU A 128 -1.20 -7.47 -21.18
C GLU A 128 0.29 -7.05 -21.13
N THR A 129 0.84 -6.87 -19.93
CA THR A 129 2.17 -6.28 -19.72
C THR A 129 2.92 -6.96 -18.58
N LYS A 130 4.25 -6.90 -18.63
CA LYS A 130 5.12 -7.54 -17.63
C LYS A 130 4.99 -6.89 -16.24
N TRP A 131 4.79 -5.59 -16.20
CA TRP A 131 4.71 -4.75 -15.00
C TRP A 131 3.53 -3.79 -15.14
N LEU A 132 3.08 -3.18 -14.04
CA LEU A 132 1.85 -2.36 -14.06
C LEU A 132 1.87 -1.26 -15.13
N ALA A 133 3.00 -0.57 -15.27
CA ALA A 133 3.15 0.54 -16.22
C ALA A 133 3.64 0.12 -17.62
N GLY A 134 3.92 -1.16 -17.87
CA GLY A 134 4.38 -1.65 -19.16
C GLY A 134 5.47 -2.73 -19.10
N GLY A 135 6.50 -2.57 -19.93
CA GLY A 135 7.56 -3.58 -20.09
C GLY A 135 8.64 -3.58 -19.01
N THR A 136 8.75 -2.50 -18.22
CA THR A 136 9.80 -2.29 -17.21
C THR A 136 9.22 -2.07 -15.81
N TYR A 137 9.99 -2.40 -14.78
CA TYR A 137 9.63 -2.19 -13.38
C TYR A 137 9.68 -0.69 -13.04
N THR A 138 8.65 -0.17 -12.37
CA THR A 138 8.53 1.27 -12.11
C THR A 138 8.10 1.60 -10.68
N LEU A 139 8.04 2.90 -10.36
CA LEU A 139 7.46 3.39 -9.11
C LEU A 139 6.01 2.90 -8.89
N ALA A 140 5.25 2.59 -9.94
CA ALA A 140 3.91 2.01 -9.81
C ALA A 140 3.93 0.63 -9.16
N ASP A 141 4.89 -0.22 -9.54
CA ASP A 141 5.05 -1.55 -8.98
C ASP A 141 5.52 -1.47 -7.52
N ILE A 142 6.47 -0.59 -7.23
CA ILE A 142 6.94 -0.30 -5.86
C ILE A 142 5.76 0.13 -4.97
N ASN A 143 4.97 1.09 -5.46
CA ASN A 143 3.85 1.65 -4.71
C ASN A 143 2.79 0.59 -4.41
N PHE A 144 2.40 -0.19 -5.41
CA PHE A 144 1.40 -1.24 -5.20
C PHE A 144 1.91 -2.36 -4.30
N TYR A 145 3.17 -2.78 -4.47
CA TYR A 145 3.77 -3.85 -3.67
C TYR A 145 3.78 -3.49 -2.19
N ALA A 146 4.21 -2.27 -1.85
CA ALA A 146 4.27 -1.80 -0.48
C ALA A 146 2.88 -1.66 0.19
N HIS A 147 1.85 -1.22 -0.56
CA HIS A 147 0.53 -0.98 0.02
C HIS A 147 -0.34 -2.23 0.17
N CYS A 148 -0.23 -3.17 -0.78
CA CYS A 148 -1.15 -4.30 -0.85
C CYS A 148 -0.49 -5.55 -1.43
N GLY A 149 0.24 -5.39 -2.54
CA GLY A 149 0.74 -6.49 -3.35
C GLY A 149 1.57 -7.54 -2.59
N ALA A 150 2.41 -7.10 -1.64
CA ALA A 150 3.24 -8.02 -0.85
C ALA A 150 2.42 -8.96 0.06
N MET A 151 1.27 -8.51 0.56
CA MET A 151 0.49 -9.20 1.60
C MET A 151 -0.96 -9.47 1.19
N VAL A 152 -1.30 -9.32 -0.09
CA VAL A 152 -2.69 -9.34 -0.58
C VAL A 152 -3.48 -10.59 -0.15
N GLU A 153 -2.88 -11.78 -0.23
CA GLU A 153 -3.50 -13.04 0.21
C GLU A 153 -3.78 -13.06 1.71
N ARG A 154 -2.88 -12.48 2.51
CA ARG A 154 -3.05 -12.40 3.95
C ARG A 154 -4.06 -11.33 4.36
N MET A 155 -4.09 -10.21 3.64
CA MET A 155 -5.05 -9.13 3.89
C MET A 155 -6.48 -9.54 3.52
N PHE A 156 -6.63 -10.43 2.54
CA PHE A 156 -7.91 -10.87 2.00
C PHE A 156 -7.98 -12.39 1.81
N PRO A 157 -7.90 -13.19 2.88
CA PRO A 157 -7.83 -14.65 2.79
C PRO A 157 -9.08 -15.28 2.18
N GLU A 158 -10.24 -14.64 2.35
CA GLU A 158 -11.53 -15.10 1.82
C GLU A 158 -11.67 -14.88 0.30
N MET A 159 -10.79 -14.08 -0.32
CA MET A 159 -10.88 -13.76 -1.76
C MET A 159 -10.24 -14.81 -2.67
N GLU A 160 -9.63 -15.87 -2.13
CA GLU A 160 -8.90 -16.89 -2.89
C GLU A 160 -7.97 -16.28 -3.95
N VAL A 161 -7.17 -15.28 -3.57
CA VAL A 161 -6.45 -14.40 -4.53
C VAL A 161 -5.59 -15.20 -5.52
N ALA A 162 -4.94 -16.27 -5.10
CA ALA A 162 -4.16 -17.12 -6.02
C ALA A 162 -4.97 -17.72 -7.17
N LYS A 163 -6.25 -18.01 -6.94
CA LYS A 163 -7.18 -18.54 -7.94
C LYS A 163 -7.78 -17.43 -8.79
N ARG A 164 -8.11 -16.29 -8.17
CA ARG A 164 -8.74 -15.13 -8.85
C ARG A 164 -7.74 -14.35 -9.71
N ALA A 165 -6.54 -14.13 -9.19
CA ALA A 165 -5.51 -13.28 -9.76
C ALA A 165 -4.13 -13.98 -9.75
N PRO A 166 -3.95 -15.06 -10.54
CA PRO A 166 -2.69 -15.81 -10.56
C PRO A 166 -1.52 -14.98 -11.10
N ARG A 167 -1.73 -14.07 -12.06
CA ARG A 167 -0.65 -13.22 -12.60
C ARG A 167 -0.23 -12.17 -11.59
N LEU A 168 -1.14 -11.73 -10.72
CA LEU A 168 -0.79 -10.91 -9.57
C LEU A 168 0.17 -11.65 -8.63
N CYS A 169 -0.06 -12.93 -8.35
CA CYS A 169 0.86 -13.73 -7.54
C CYS A 169 2.23 -13.88 -8.22
N GLU A 170 2.26 -14.18 -9.52
CA GLU A 170 3.52 -14.22 -10.28
C GLU A 170 4.26 -12.88 -10.29
N TRP A 171 3.53 -11.77 -10.44
CA TRP A 171 4.09 -10.42 -10.35
C TRP A 171 4.67 -10.17 -8.96
N ARG A 172 3.97 -10.54 -7.89
CA ARG A 172 4.44 -10.38 -6.51
C ARG A 172 5.76 -11.12 -6.31
N ASP A 173 5.83 -12.37 -6.75
CA ASP A 173 7.01 -13.20 -6.60
C ASP A 173 8.20 -12.61 -7.39
N ARG A 174 7.91 -12.04 -8.57
CA ARG A 174 8.90 -11.32 -9.37
C ARG A 174 9.40 -10.04 -8.70
N VAL A 175 8.54 -9.27 -8.04
CA VAL A 175 8.95 -8.09 -7.25
C VAL A 175 9.81 -8.53 -6.07
N ALA A 176 9.37 -9.54 -5.32
CA ALA A 176 10.07 -10.05 -4.13
C ALA A 176 11.47 -10.59 -4.47
N ALA A 177 11.65 -11.18 -5.65
CA ALA A 177 12.94 -11.68 -6.12
C ALA A 177 13.95 -10.58 -6.50
N ARG A 178 13.56 -9.29 -6.57
CA ARG A 178 14.50 -8.20 -6.87
C ARG A 178 15.47 -8.01 -5.70
N PRO A 179 16.80 -7.93 -5.92
CA PRO A 179 17.77 -7.81 -4.83
C PRO A 179 17.51 -6.62 -3.88
N ALA A 180 17.12 -5.46 -4.42
CA ALA A 180 16.81 -4.28 -3.61
C ALA A 180 15.57 -4.49 -2.72
N VAL A 181 14.57 -5.23 -3.20
CA VAL A 181 13.36 -5.56 -2.42
C VAL A 181 13.70 -6.58 -1.34
N ALA A 182 14.43 -7.63 -1.70
CA ALA A 182 14.89 -8.65 -0.74
C ALA A 182 15.77 -8.03 0.37
N GLU A 183 16.61 -7.06 0.04
CA GLU A 183 17.40 -6.32 1.03
C GLU A 183 16.52 -5.44 1.92
N ALA A 184 15.59 -4.68 1.33
CA ALA A 184 14.67 -3.83 2.08
C ALA A 184 13.84 -4.63 3.10
N LEU A 185 13.41 -5.84 2.74
CA LEU A 185 12.63 -6.73 3.61
C LEU A 185 13.41 -7.30 4.80
N LYS A 186 14.74 -7.15 4.86
CA LYS A 186 15.54 -7.49 6.05
C LYS A 186 15.54 -6.39 7.11
N SER A 187 15.01 -5.22 6.79
CA SER A 187 14.95 -4.08 7.71
C SER A 187 14.15 -4.44 8.95
N GLU A 188 14.53 -3.85 10.09
CA GLU A 188 13.85 -4.03 11.36
C GLU A 188 12.35 -3.72 11.25
N ASP A 189 11.50 -4.65 11.72
CA ASP A 189 10.06 -4.41 11.83
C ASP A 189 9.76 -3.49 13.03
N ARG A 190 9.67 -2.20 12.72
CA ARG A 190 9.31 -1.15 13.68
C ARG A 190 7.81 -1.02 13.91
N THR A 191 7.00 -1.92 13.34
CA THR A 191 5.56 -1.98 13.62
C THR A 191 5.36 -2.27 15.11
N ALA A 192 4.45 -1.57 15.77
CA ALA A 192 4.15 -1.82 17.18
C ALA A 192 3.76 -3.30 17.37
N PRO A 193 4.24 -4.02 18.40
CA PRO A 193 4.01 -5.46 18.55
C PRO A 193 2.54 -5.91 18.45
N GLY A 194 1.61 -5.14 19.04
CA GLY A 194 0.16 -5.39 18.93
C GLY A 194 -0.42 -5.24 17.52
N LEU A 195 0.34 -4.66 16.60
CA LEU A 195 0.04 -4.49 15.18
C LEU A 195 0.85 -5.47 14.29
N ARG A 196 1.84 -6.21 14.84
CA ARG A 196 2.64 -7.22 14.10
C ARG A 196 1.91 -8.52 13.78
N VAL A 197 0.73 -8.73 14.37
CA VAL A 197 -0.28 -9.71 13.89
C VAL A 197 -0.61 -9.51 12.40
N TRP A 198 -0.29 -8.35 11.83
CA TRP A 198 -0.36 -8.05 10.41
C TRP A 198 0.92 -8.29 9.61
N SER A 199 2.12 -8.33 10.25
CA SER A 199 3.42 -8.47 9.58
C SER A 199 3.95 -9.91 9.54
N GLY A 200 3.61 -10.81 10.47
CA GLY A 200 3.88 -12.26 10.27
C GLY A 200 4.10 -13.12 11.48
N GLU A 201 4.22 -12.54 12.67
CA GLU A 201 4.77 -13.28 13.81
C GLU A 201 3.75 -14.12 14.59
N VAL A 202 2.45 -13.99 14.30
CA VAL A 202 1.42 -14.75 15.02
C VAL A 202 0.39 -15.29 14.03
N ARG A 203 0.36 -16.63 13.92
CA ARG A 203 -0.78 -17.40 13.42
C ARG A 203 -1.82 -17.56 14.52
#